data_AF-A0A9P4IXW4-F1
#
_entry.id   AF-A0A9P4IXW4-F1
#
_cell.length_a   1.000
_cell.length_b   1.000
_cell.length_c   1.000
_cell.angle_alpha   90.00
_cell.angle_beta   90.00
_cell.angle_gamma   90.00
#
_symmetry.space_group_name_H-M   'P 1'
#
loop_
_entity.id
_entity.type
_entity.pdbx_description
1 polymer ?
#
loop_
_entity_poly.entity_id
_entity_poly.type
_entity_poly.pdbx_seq_one_letter_code
_entity_poly.pdbx_strand_id
1 'polypeptide(L)'
;MASTDNKAQTAAPVKITKESDTEFHVSEFEDTNLPLPVDSGARDDFDQSIGPVHVQGYIVEATDEIGVKISILGIQTGTFYGNVREGVTVTINLVLAKGTVKFYRKDGKNVNVKVDLEGAGGGISVHEDVKLATSSG
;
A
#
# COMPACT_ATOMS: atom_id res chain seq x y z
N MET A 1 -34.91 14.76 14.26
CA MET A 1 -34.56 15.19 12.89
C MET A 1 -33.56 14.18 12.36
N ALA A 2 -33.84 13.54 11.22
CA ALA A 2 -33.00 12.49 10.66
C ALA A 2 -31.80 13.10 9.92
N SER A 3 -30.58 12.72 10.31
CA SER A 3 -29.36 13.00 9.56
C SER A 3 -29.33 12.10 8.34
N THR A 4 -29.32 12.69 7.15
CA THR A 4 -29.13 11.95 5.89
C THR A 4 -27.63 11.80 5.68
N ASP A 5 -27.13 10.59 5.96
CA ASP A 5 -25.75 10.20 5.69
C ASP A 5 -25.50 10.19 4.17
N ASN A 6 -24.96 11.29 3.65
CA ASN A 6 -24.42 11.30 2.29
C ASN A 6 -23.09 10.54 2.27
N LYS A 7 -23.17 9.22 2.06
CA LYS A 7 -22.01 8.39 1.69
C LYS A 7 -21.59 8.76 0.27
N ALA A 8 -20.55 9.57 0.15
CA ALA A 8 -19.82 9.69 -1.11
C ALA A 8 -18.99 8.41 -1.32
N GLN A 9 -19.25 7.73 -2.44
CA GLN A 9 -18.46 6.60 -2.93
C GLN A 9 -17.87 7.05 -4.26
N THR A 10 -16.55 7.27 -4.34
CA THR A 10 -15.86 7.63 -5.58
C THR A 10 -14.49 6.96 -5.66
N ALA A 11 -14.13 6.52 -6.87
CA ALA A 11 -13.05 5.60 -7.22
C ALA A 11 -11.66 6.25 -7.42
N ALA A 12 -11.31 7.25 -6.62
CA ALA A 12 -9.95 7.76 -6.48
C ALA A 12 -9.80 8.35 -5.07
N PRO A 13 -8.67 8.14 -4.36
CA PRO A 13 -8.41 8.88 -3.13
C PRO A 13 -8.38 10.36 -3.48
N VAL A 14 -9.27 11.13 -2.86
CA VAL A 14 -9.34 12.59 -3.01
C VAL A 14 -9.13 13.23 -1.64
N LYS A 15 -8.46 14.37 -1.60
CA LYS A 15 -8.40 15.24 -0.42
C LYS A 15 -9.54 16.24 -0.51
N ILE A 16 -10.32 16.34 0.56
CA ILE A 16 -11.40 17.34 0.69
C ILE A 16 -10.98 18.35 1.75
N THR A 17 -10.84 19.62 1.38
CA THR A 17 -10.57 20.73 2.31
C THR A 17 -11.83 21.60 2.40
N LYS A 18 -12.26 21.93 3.62
CA LYS A 18 -13.36 22.89 3.86
C LYS A 18 -12.75 24.28 4.04
N GLU A 19 -12.99 25.18 3.09
CA GLU A 19 -12.49 26.56 3.11
C GLU A 19 -13.47 27.51 3.81
N SER A 20 -14.78 27.23 3.70
CA SER A 20 -15.83 27.95 4.43
C SER A 20 -17.04 27.03 4.68
N ASP A 21 -18.09 27.55 5.32
CA ASP A 21 -19.33 26.79 5.55
C ASP A 21 -20.06 26.37 4.26
N THR A 22 -19.75 27.02 3.14
CA THR A 22 -20.37 26.76 1.84
C THR A 22 -19.38 26.38 0.76
N GLU A 23 -18.09 26.28 1.06
CA GLU A 23 -17.04 26.06 0.07
C GLU A 23 -16.12 24.90 0.47
N PHE A 24 -16.01 23.93 -0.45
CA PHE A 24 -15.18 22.74 -0.32
C PHE A 24 -14.31 22.62 -1.57
N HIS A 25 -13.03 22.38 -1.37
CA HIS A 25 -12.08 22.10 -2.44
C HIS A 25 -11.82 20.61 -2.46
N VAL A 26 -11.99 19.99 -3.63
CA VAL A 26 -11.70 18.57 -3.86
C VAL A 26 -10.49 18.51 -4.79
N SER A 27 -9.40 17.94 -4.31
CA SER A 27 -8.22 17.65 -5.13
C SER A 27 -8.00 16.15 -5.18
N GLU A 28 -7.65 15.61 -6.34
CA GLU A 28 -7.15 14.24 -6.42
C GLU A 28 -5.90 14.11 -5.54
N PHE A 29 -5.72 12.95 -4.91
CA PHE A 29 -4.43 12.61 -4.33
C PHE A 29 -3.48 12.45 -5.52
N GLU A 30 -2.56 13.40 -5.71
CA GLU A 30 -1.52 13.26 -6.71
C GLU A 30 -0.71 12.00 -6.36
N ASP A 31 -0.86 10.96 -7.17
CA ASP A 31 -0.02 9.77 -7.13
C ASP A 31 1.41 10.25 -7.38
N THR A 32 2.17 10.36 -6.30
CA THR A 32 3.60 10.60 -6.40
C THR A 32 4.19 9.33 -7.00
N ASN A 33 4.35 9.39 -8.32
CA ASN A 33 5.03 8.40 -9.15
C ASN A 33 6.24 7.82 -8.39
N LEU A 34 6.37 6.50 -8.30
CA LEU A 34 7.63 5.87 -7.90
C LEU A 34 8.68 6.30 -8.91
N PRO A 35 9.59 7.24 -8.57
CA PRO A 35 10.96 6.82 -8.29
C PRO A 35 11.75 7.79 -7.35
N LEU A 36 13.03 7.61 -6.98
CA LEU A 36 14.06 6.65 -7.40
C LEU A 36 14.87 6.24 -6.16
N PRO A 37 15.31 4.99 -6.07
CA PRO A 37 16.61 4.73 -5.51
C PRO A 37 17.66 5.17 -6.49
N VAL A 38 18.46 6.14 -6.08
CA VAL A 38 19.65 6.58 -6.81
C VAL A 38 20.83 6.40 -5.88
N ASP A 39 21.49 5.26 -6.01
CA ASP A 39 22.90 5.23 -6.38
C ASP A 39 23.29 3.78 -6.67
N SER A 40 23.58 3.48 -7.94
CA SER A 40 24.35 2.30 -8.38
C SER A 40 23.84 0.86 -8.12
N GLY A 41 22.64 0.65 -7.58
CA GLY A 41 22.11 -0.70 -7.30
C GLY A 41 21.16 -1.26 -8.37
N ALA A 42 21.25 -2.56 -8.65
CA ALA A 42 20.23 -3.27 -9.42
C ALA A 42 18.89 -3.21 -8.68
N ARG A 43 17.82 -2.95 -9.43
CA ARG A 43 16.44 -3.03 -8.93
C ARG A 43 15.86 -4.39 -9.28
N ASP A 44 15.27 -5.04 -8.29
CA ASP A 44 14.41 -6.21 -8.50
C ASP A 44 12.96 -5.74 -8.40
N ASP A 45 12.30 -5.66 -9.55
CA ASP A 45 10.91 -5.21 -9.66
C ASP A 45 9.97 -6.37 -9.31
N PHE A 46 8.83 -6.05 -8.69
CA PHE A 46 7.79 -7.02 -8.40
C PHE A 46 6.39 -6.45 -8.67
N ASP A 47 5.50 -7.34 -9.08
CA ASP A 47 4.08 -7.09 -9.29
C ASP A 47 3.34 -8.37 -8.89
N GLN A 48 2.56 -8.31 -7.81
CA GLN A 48 1.90 -9.48 -7.20
C GLN A 48 0.49 -9.14 -6.71
N SER A 49 -0.44 -10.06 -6.93
CA SER A 49 -1.78 -10.04 -6.34
C SER A 49 -1.91 -11.14 -5.28
N ILE A 50 -2.35 -10.74 -4.09
CA ILE A 50 -2.52 -11.59 -2.90
C ILE A 50 -3.98 -11.41 -2.45
N GLY A 51 -4.86 -12.23 -3.02
CA GLY A 51 -6.31 -12.06 -2.86
C GLY A 51 -6.76 -10.67 -3.35
N PRO A 52 -7.43 -9.87 -2.50
CA PRO A 52 -7.89 -8.52 -2.84
C PRO A 52 -6.79 -7.45 -2.78
N VAL A 53 -5.56 -7.82 -2.39
CA VAL A 53 -4.43 -6.90 -2.31
C VAL A 53 -3.59 -7.03 -3.56
N HIS A 54 -3.25 -5.90 -4.17
CA HIS A 54 -2.28 -5.83 -5.25
C HIS A 54 -1.10 -4.97 -4.78
N VAL A 55 0.11 -5.49 -4.93
CA VAL A 55 1.36 -4.81 -4.58
C VAL A 55 2.25 -4.77 -5.81
N GLN A 56 2.73 -3.58 -6.14
CA GLN A 56 3.70 -3.38 -7.23
C GLN A 56 4.82 -2.47 -6.74
N GLY A 57 6.05 -2.69 -7.16
CA GLY A 57 7.18 -1.92 -6.65
C GLY A 57 8.52 -2.49 -7.06
N TYR A 58 9.56 -2.08 -6.35
CA TYR A 58 10.92 -2.56 -6.54
C TYR A 58 11.68 -2.61 -5.22
N ILE A 59 12.75 -3.41 -5.20
CA ILE A 59 13.76 -3.43 -4.14
C ILE A 59 15.14 -3.11 -4.73
N VAL A 60 15.95 -2.38 -3.98
CA VAL A 60 17.35 -2.10 -4.33
C VAL A 60 18.23 -3.07 -3.58
N GLU A 61 18.88 -3.98 -4.28
CA GLU A 61 19.63 -5.05 -3.63
C GLU A 61 20.77 -4.52 -2.74
N ALA A 62 21.43 -3.44 -3.17
CA ALA A 62 22.56 -2.85 -2.45
C ALA A 62 22.17 -2.24 -1.09
N THR A 63 21.02 -1.55 -1.03
CA THR A 63 20.62 -0.74 0.12
C THR A 63 19.49 -1.36 0.94
N ASP A 64 18.80 -2.38 0.41
CA ASP A 64 17.53 -2.90 0.93
C ASP A 64 16.41 -1.84 0.99
N GLU A 65 16.54 -0.78 0.19
CA GLU A 65 15.47 0.20 0.02
C GLU A 65 14.37 -0.36 -0.87
N ILE A 66 13.13 -0.03 -0.53
CA ILE A 66 11.94 -0.47 -1.24
C ILE A 66 11.07 0.74 -1.59
N GLY A 67 10.47 0.71 -2.77
CA GLY A 67 9.38 1.59 -3.17
C GLY A 67 8.19 0.75 -3.61
N VAL A 68 7.03 0.96 -2.99
CA VAL A 68 5.83 0.11 -3.20
C VAL A 68 4.58 0.95 -3.41
N LYS A 69 3.71 0.49 -4.31
CA LYS A 69 2.33 0.92 -4.43
C LYS A 69 1.43 -0.24 -4.01
N ILE A 70 0.40 0.08 -3.24
CA ILE A 70 -0.57 -0.91 -2.75
C ILE A 70 -1.97 -0.50 -3.21
N SER A 71 -2.72 -1.48 -3.70
CA SER A 71 -4.15 -1.36 -3.95
C SER A 71 -4.90 -2.45 -3.19
N ILE A 72 -6.03 -2.09 -2.60
CA ILE A 72 -6.88 -3.02 -1.83
C ILE A 72 -8.30 -2.89 -2.37
N LEU A 73 -8.85 -3.99 -2.89
CA LEU A 73 -10.16 -4.00 -3.56
C LEU A 73 -10.25 -2.94 -4.68
N GLY A 74 -9.15 -2.72 -5.40
CA GLY A 74 -9.04 -1.71 -6.46
C GLY A 74 -8.86 -0.27 -5.96
N ILE A 75 -8.91 -0.02 -4.65
CA ILE A 75 -8.64 1.29 -4.05
C ILE A 75 -7.14 1.47 -3.90
N GLN A 76 -6.56 2.40 -4.65
CA GLN A 76 -5.15 2.76 -4.48
C GLN A 76 -4.95 3.45 -3.12
N THR A 77 -4.02 2.94 -2.32
CA THR A 77 -3.69 3.52 -1.00
C THR A 77 -2.54 4.50 -1.05
N GLY A 78 -1.83 4.59 -2.18
CA GLY A 78 -0.68 5.45 -2.41
C GLY A 78 0.64 4.69 -2.59
N THR A 79 1.72 5.46 -2.65
CA THR A 79 3.11 5.02 -2.77
C THR A 79 3.83 5.12 -1.42
N PHE A 80 4.59 4.10 -1.03
CA PHE A 80 5.36 4.03 0.21
C PHE A 80 6.82 3.69 -0.07
N TYR A 81 7.72 4.25 0.73
CA TYR A 81 9.15 4.00 0.65
C TYR A 81 9.69 3.59 2.03
N GLY A 82 10.77 2.81 2.06
CA GLY A 82 11.46 2.49 3.32
C GLY A 82 12.59 1.48 3.13
N ASN A 83 13.00 0.83 4.22
CA ASN A 83 14.04 -0.21 4.20
C ASN A 83 13.48 -1.54 4.72
N VAL A 84 13.64 -2.63 3.96
CA VAL A 84 13.06 -3.94 4.32
C VAL A 84 13.80 -4.63 5.48
N ARG A 85 15.02 -4.18 5.84
CA ARG A 85 15.73 -4.67 7.04
C ARG A 85 15.03 -4.22 8.32
N GLU A 86 14.51 -2.99 8.34
CA GLU A 86 13.74 -2.43 9.46
C GLU A 86 12.27 -2.90 9.42
N GLY A 87 11.81 -3.23 8.21
CA GLY A 87 10.44 -3.64 7.94
C GLY A 87 9.55 -2.42 7.69
N VAL A 88 8.82 -2.44 6.58
CA VAL A 88 7.91 -1.38 6.19
C VAL A 88 6.48 -1.88 6.40
N THR A 89 5.75 -1.29 7.33
CA THR A 89 4.37 -1.70 7.66
C THR A 89 3.39 -0.61 7.29
N VAL A 90 2.40 -0.95 6.47
CA VAL A 90 1.28 -0.08 6.11
C VAL A 90 0.04 -0.59 6.82
N THR A 91 -0.50 0.22 7.73
CA THR A 91 -1.76 -0.08 8.42
C THR A 91 -2.94 0.41 7.59
N ILE A 92 -3.88 -0.50 7.33
CA ILE A 92 -5.06 -0.27 6.50
C ILE A 92 -6.27 -0.12 7.42
N ASN A 93 -7.00 0.98 7.23
CA ASN A 93 -8.26 1.23 7.92
C ASN A 93 -9.29 1.82 6.96
N LEU A 94 -9.76 0.97 6.05
CA LEU A 94 -10.84 1.28 5.12
C LEU A 94 -12.17 0.77 5.67
N VAL A 95 -13.28 1.32 5.21
CA VAL A 95 -14.62 0.84 5.58
C VAL A 95 -14.80 -0.63 5.18
N LEU A 96 -14.21 -1.04 4.05
CA LEU A 96 -14.34 -2.38 3.48
C LEU A 96 -13.25 -3.37 3.92
N ALA A 97 -12.11 -2.88 4.44
CA ALA A 97 -10.97 -3.71 4.79
C ALA A 97 -10.11 -3.06 5.89
N LYS A 98 -9.66 -3.86 6.86
CA LYS A 98 -8.77 -3.43 7.94
C LYS A 98 -7.66 -4.43 8.17
N GLY A 99 -6.50 -3.96 8.60
CA GLY A 99 -5.36 -4.82 8.95
C GLY A 99 -4.04 -4.19 8.53
N THR A 100 -3.09 -5.01 8.09
CA THR A 100 -1.72 -4.57 7.78
C THR A 100 -1.14 -5.26 6.55
N VAL A 101 -0.29 -4.54 5.84
CA VAL A 101 0.60 -5.07 4.80
C VAL A 101 2.04 -4.73 5.23
N LYS A 102 2.87 -5.75 5.43
CA LYS A 102 4.25 -5.58 5.91
C LYS A 102 5.27 -6.15 4.92
N PHE A 103 6.20 -5.33 4.47
CA PHE A 103 7.35 -5.73 3.65
C PHE A 103 8.59 -5.89 4.54
N TYR A 104 9.31 -7.00 4.43
CA TYR A 104 10.46 -7.26 5.30
C TYR A 104 11.43 -8.28 4.71
N ARG A 105 12.66 -8.26 5.25
CA ARG A 105 13.68 -9.28 4.98
C ARG A 105 13.37 -10.55 5.77
N LYS A 106 13.17 -11.67 5.08
CA LYS A 106 12.99 -13.00 5.65
C LYS A 106 14.26 -13.83 5.45
N ASP A 107 14.70 -14.48 6.52
CA ASP A 107 15.90 -15.34 6.55
C ASP A 107 17.19 -14.63 6.07
N GLY A 108 17.26 -13.30 6.24
CA GLY A 108 18.38 -12.47 5.81
C GLY A 108 18.58 -12.37 4.29
N LYS A 109 17.75 -13.03 3.48
CA LYS A 109 17.94 -13.14 2.03
C LYS A 109 16.69 -12.79 1.22
N ASN A 110 15.54 -13.33 1.58
CA ASN A 110 14.32 -13.13 0.81
C ASN A 110 13.67 -11.81 1.23
N VAL A 111 13.03 -11.13 0.29
CA VAL A 111 12.09 -10.06 0.64
C VAL A 111 10.68 -10.63 0.50
N ASN A 112 9.92 -10.49 1.59
CA ASN A 112 8.57 -11.01 1.71
C ASN A 112 7.60 -9.89 2.00
N VAL A 113 6.35 -10.11 1.59
CA VAL A 113 5.20 -9.33 2.02
C VAL A 113 4.29 -10.23 2.86
N LYS A 114 4.00 -9.78 4.08
CA LYS A 114 2.95 -10.37 4.91
C LYS A 114 1.70 -9.51 4.78
N VAL A 115 0.61 -10.13 4.36
CA VAL A 115 -0.73 -9.52 4.28
C VAL A 115 -1.60 -10.14 5.36
N ASP A 116 -2.12 -9.30 6.24
CA ASP A 116 -3.06 -9.66 7.29
C ASP A 116 -4.23 -8.68 7.18
N LEU A 117 -5.33 -9.09 6.54
CA LEU A 117 -6.48 -8.24 6.27
C LEU A 117 -7.79 -8.96 6.53
N GLU A 118 -8.72 -8.23 7.12
CA GLU A 118 -10.09 -8.63 7.37
C GLU A 118 -11.06 -7.64 6.69
N GLY A 119 -12.04 -8.18 5.99
CA GLY A 119 -13.08 -7.39 5.32
C GLY A 119 -14.29 -7.10 6.20
N ALA A 120 -15.03 -6.06 5.85
CA ALA A 120 -16.31 -5.79 6.48
C ALA A 120 -17.30 -6.95 6.26
N GLY A 121 -18.02 -7.34 7.32
CA GLY A 121 -19.01 -8.41 7.26
C GLY A 121 -18.43 -9.83 7.21
N GLY A 122 -17.12 -10.01 7.40
CA GLY A 122 -16.48 -11.34 7.54
C GLY A 122 -16.31 -12.12 6.24
N GLY A 123 -16.57 -11.51 5.08
CA GLY A 123 -16.48 -12.17 3.76
C GLY A 123 -15.09 -12.20 3.14
N ILE A 124 -14.12 -11.47 3.69
CA ILE A 124 -12.73 -11.43 3.23
C ILE A 124 -11.85 -11.63 4.45
N SER A 125 -10.96 -12.62 4.40
CA SER A 125 -9.89 -12.83 5.39
C SER A 125 -8.66 -13.31 4.63
N VAL A 126 -7.54 -12.63 4.81
CA VAL A 126 -6.27 -12.88 4.10
C VAL A 126 -5.16 -12.87 5.12
N HIS A 127 -4.45 -13.98 5.23
CA HIS A 127 -3.35 -14.20 6.17
C HIS A 127 -2.20 -14.89 5.45
N GLU A 128 -1.56 -14.16 4.55
CA GLU A 128 -0.57 -14.71 3.62
C GLU A 128 0.81 -14.10 3.84
N ASP A 129 1.85 -14.90 3.64
CA ASP A 129 3.26 -14.48 3.64
C ASP A 129 3.90 -14.95 2.34
N VAL A 130 4.06 -14.00 1.40
CA VAL A 130 4.45 -14.25 0.02
C VAL A 130 5.84 -13.69 -0.22
N LYS A 131 6.70 -14.50 -0.84
CA LYS A 131 8.02 -14.04 -1.30
C LYS A 131 7.85 -13.17 -2.54
N LEU A 132 8.42 -11.97 -2.51
CA LEU A 132 8.43 -11.04 -3.64
C LEU A 132 9.69 -11.16 -4.48
N ALA A 133 10.84 -11.23 -3.81
CA ALA A 133 12.16 -11.11 -4.44
C ALA A 133 13.22 -11.90 -3.67
N THR A 134 14.34 -12.15 -4.32
CA THR A 134 15.54 -12.73 -3.69
C THR A 134 16.68 -11.76 -3.93
N SER A 135 17.26 -11.14 -2.90
CA SER A 135 18.48 -10.38 -3.19
C SER A 135 19.64 -11.33 -3.47
N SER A 136 20.32 -11.02 -4.57
CA SER A 136 21.63 -11.55 -4.93
C SER A 136 22.62 -10.99 -3.92
N GLY A 137 22.98 -11.79 -2.91
CA GLY A 137 24.08 -11.43 -2.00
C GLY A 137 25.42 -11.46 -2.71
#